data_AF-A0A2E6XX39-F1
#
_entry.id   AF-A0A2E6XX39-F1
#
_cell.length_a   1.000
_cell.length_b   1.000
_cell.length_c   1.000
_cell.angle_alpha   90.00
_cell.angle_beta   90.00
_cell.angle_gamma   90.00
#
_symmetry.space_group_name_H-M   'P 1'
#
loop_
_entity.id
_entity.type
_entity.pdbx_description
1 polymer ?
#
loop_
_entity_poly.entity_id
_entity_poly.type
_entity_poly.pdbx_seq_one_letter_code
_entity_poly.pdbx_strand_id
1 'polypeptide(L)'
;MYTKKQFGKELKQVLVKREKVSFIGQWAYSKYMQHILDIDPKLRKFLLDLNTMEMSPEFEYSYEELDEIVDRLIAGDDITL
;
A
#
# COMPACT_ATOMS: atom_id res chain seq x y z
N MET A 1 -16.28 -3.03 4.42
CA MET A 1 -15.35 -2.14 3.72
C MET A 1 -13.94 -2.34 4.23
N TYR A 2 -13.02 -2.65 3.33
CA TYR A 2 -11.58 -2.65 3.62
C TYR A 2 -11.09 -1.20 3.69
N THR A 3 -10.53 -0.84 4.85
CA THR A 3 -10.22 0.54 5.20
C THR A 3 -8.73 0.85 5.13
N LYS A 4 -8.40 2.13 4.92
CA LYS A 4 -7.02 2.65 4.95
C LYS A 4 -6.28 2.26 6.23
N LYS A 5 -6.95 2.34 7.37
CA LYS A 5 -6.38 2.01 8.69
C LYS A 5 -6.07 0.52 8.84
N GLN A 6 -6.92 -0.36 8.30
CA GLN A 6 -6.63 -1.80 8.27
C GLN A 6 -5.43 -2.08 7.37
N PHE A 7 -5.45 -1.55 6.15
CA PHE A 7 -4.36 -1.70 5.20
C PHE A 7 -3.02 -1.19 5.76
N GLY A 8 -2.99 0.02 6.34
CA GLY A 8 -1.77 0.58 6.92
C GLY A 8 -1.14 -0.31 8.00
N LYS A 9 -1.96 -0.93 8.86
CA LYS A 9 -1.47 -1.89 9.86
C LYS A 9 -0.85 -3.14 9.22
N GLU A 10 -1.48 -3.66 8.17
CA GLU A 10 -0.99 -4.84 7.45
C GLU A 10 0.30 -4.52 6.67
N LEU A 11 0.34 -3.37 5.99
CA LEU A 11 1.52 -2.90 5.26
C LEU A 11 2.70 -2.70 6.21
N LYS A 12 2.49 -2.12 7.41
CA LYS A 12 3.54 -2.00 8.43
C LYS A 12 4.23 -3.33 8.74
N GLN A 13 3.46 -4.42 8.83
CA GLN A 13 4.00 -5.75 9.10
C GLN A 13 4.79 -6.32 7.91
N VAL A 14 4.44 -5.93 6.68
CA VAL A 14 5.20 -6.28 5.48
C VAL A 14 6.51 -5.51 5.42
N LEU A 15 6.50 -4.20 5.68
CA LEU A 15 7.69 -3.36 5.60
C LEU A 15 8.78 -3.74 6.62
N VAL A 16 8.40 -4.25 7.79
CA VAL A 16 9.36 -4.77 8.79
C VAL A 16 10.27 -5.86 8.23
N LYS A 17 9.82 -6.62 7.23
CA LYS A 17 10.60 -7.70 6.62
C LYS A 17 11.65 -7.19 5.62
N ARG A 18 11.60 -5.91 5.23
CA ARG A 18 12.51 -5.28 4.26
C ARG A 18 12.64 -6.07 2.95
N GLU A 19 11.50 -6.57 2.46
CA GLU A 19 11.39 -7.32 1.21
C GLU A 19 11.67 -6.44 -0.03
N LYS A 20 11.80 -7.04 -1.20
CA LYS A 20 11.91 -6.26 -2.44
C LYS A 20 10.60 -5.53 -2.75
N VAL A 21 10.68 -4.39 -3.43
CA VAL A 21 9.49 -3.62 -3.83
C VAL A 21 8.55 -4.41 -4.74
N SER A 22 9.07 -5.34 -5.53
CA SER A 22 8.23 -6.27 -6.32
C SER A 22 7.36 -7.17 -5.44
N PHE A 23 7.87 -7.63 -4.29
CA PHE A 23 7.06 -8.37 -3.33
C PHE A 23 5.96 -7.50 -2.74
N ILE A 24 6.27 -6.24 -2.38
CA ILE A 24 5.31 -5.28 -1.85
C ILE A 24 4.19 -5.02 -2.87
N GLY A 25 4.55 -4.80 -4.13
CA GLY A 25 3.59 -4.56 -5.21
C GLY A 25 2.68 -5.76 -5.48
N GLN A 26 3.22 -6.97 -5.51
CA GLN A 26 2.42 -8.20 -5.67
C GLN A 26 1.51 -8.44 -4.46
N TRP A 27 2.03 -8.18 -3.25
CA TRP A 27 1.25 -8.27 -2.02
C TRP A 27 0.09 -7.26 -2.02
N ALA A 28 0.32 -6.01 -2.42
CA ALA A 28 -0.72 -4.99 -2.52
C ALA A 28 -1.81 -5.38 -3.53
N TYR A 29 -1.44 -5.92 -4.68
CA TYR A 29 -2.40 -6.42 -5.67
C TYR A 29 -3.24 -7.59 -5.13
N SER A 30 -2.65 -8.47 -4.31
CA SER A 30 -3.41 -9.54 -3.66
C SER A 30 -4.49 -9.00 -2.72
N LYS A 31 -4.20 -7.90 -2.00
CA LYS A 31 -5.18 -7.21 -1.13
C LYS A 31 -6.27 -6.55 -1.95
N TYR A 32 -5.93 -5.95 -3.09
CA TYR A 32 -6.90 -5.41 -4.03
C TYR A 32 -7.88 -6.50 -4.47
N MET A 33 -7.38 -7.65 -4.92
CA MET A 33 -8.24 -8.76 -5.37
C MET A 33 -9.13 -9.33 -4.25
N GLN A 34 -8.62 -9.41 -3.03
CA GLN A 34 -9.39 -9.88 -1.86
C GLN A 34 -10.54 -8.93 -1.49
N HIS A 35 -10.43 -7.64 -1.80
CA HIS A 35 -11.36 -6.60 -1.33
C HIS A 35 -12.02 -5.79 -2.44
N ILE A 36 -11.86 -6.16 -3.72
CA ILE A 36 -12.29 -5.36 -4.89
C ILE A 36 -13.77 -4.95 -4.87
N LEU A 37 -14.64 -5.75 -4.25
CA LEU A 37 -16.07 -5.48 -4.14
C LEU A 37 -16.43 -4.49 -3.02
N ASP A 38 -15.55 -4.27 -2.05
CA ASP A 38 -15.84 -3.54 -0.81
C ASP A 38 -14.57 -2.89 -0.24
N ILE A 39 -14.01 -1.94 -1.00
CA ILE A 39 -12.77 -1.22 -0.68
C ILE A 39 -12.97 0.29 -0.87
N ASP A 40 -12.38 1.08 0.04
CA ASP A 40 -12.31 2.54 -0.10
C ASP A 40 -11.70 2.93 -1.48
N PRO A 41 -12.33 3.82 -2.27
CA PRO A 41 -11.85 4.16 -3.61
C PRO A 41 -10.44 4.78 -3.66
N LYS A 42 -10.05 5.56 -2.66
CA LYS A 42 -8.69 6.12 -2.58
C LYS A 42 -7.69 5.02 -2.24
N LEU A 43 -8.05 4.11 -1.34
CA LEU A 43 -7.23 2.94 -1.04
C LEU A 43 -7.09 2.02 -2.26
N ARG A 44 -8.17 1.84 -3.04
CA ARG A 44 -8.12 1.08 -4.29
C ARG A 44 -7.05 1.61 -5.22
N LYS A 45 -7.04 2.93 -5.46
CA LYS A 45 -6.02 3.57 -6.31
C LYS A 45 -4.62 3.29 -5.75
N PHE A 46 -4.44 3.52 -4.45
CA PHE A 46 -3.13 3.33 -3.82
C PHE A 46 -2.60 1.89 -3.91
N LEU A 47 -3.45 0.88 -3.77
CA LEU A 47 -3.03 -0.52 -3.97
C LEU A 47 -2.52 -0.80 -5.38
N LEU A 48 -3.12 -0.16 -6.39
CA LEU A 48 -2.68 -0.27 -7.77
C LEU A 48 -1.37 0.50 -7.98
N ASP A 49 -1.22 1.68 -7.39
CA ASP A 49 0.04 2.45 -7.44
C ASP A 49 1.19 1.64 -6.82
N LEU A 50 0.98 0.99 -5.67
CA LEU A 50 1.97 0.08 -5.07
C LEU A 50 2.30 -1.11 -5.99
N ASN A 51 1.32 -1.65 -6.72
CA ASN A 51 1.58 -2.70 -7.69
C ASN A 51 2.48 -2.22 -8.84
N THR A 52 2.39 -0.95 -9.25
CA THR A 52 3.23 -0.39 -10.31
C THR A 52 4.69 -0.16 -9.91
N MET A 53 5.04 -0.24 -8.62
CA MET A 53 6.44 -0.09 -8.15
C MET A 53 7.40 -1.09 -8.80
N GLU A 54 6.91 -2.26 -9.25
CA GLU A 54 7.75 -3.26 -9.92
C GLU A 54 8.00 -2.95 -11.41
N MET A 55 7.27 -2.00 -11.99
CA MET A 55 7.36 -1.70 -13.42
C MET A 55 8.64 -0.94 -13.77
N SER A 56 9.04 0.01 -12.92
CA SER A 56 10.27 0.79 -13.12
C SER A 56 10.67 1.58 -11.87
N PRO A 57 11.97 1.89 -11.65
CA PRO A 57 12.44 2.60 -10.46
C PRO A 57 11.82 3.98 -10.23
N GLU A 58 11.35 4.68 -11.27
CA GLU A 58 10.68 5.98 -11.11
C GLU A 58 9.32 5.90 -10.40
N PHE A 59 8.73 4.71 -10.31
CA PHE A 59 7.50 4.44 -9.58
C PHE A 59 7.75 3.81 -8.20
N GLU A 60 9.01 3.57 -7.86
CA GLU A 60 9.40 2.94 -6.60
C GLU A 60 9.34 3.95 -5.46
N TYR A 61 8.45 3.73 -4.50
CA TYR A 61 8.56 4.40 -3.20
C TYR A 61 9.76 3.86 -2.44
N SER A 62 10.57 4.77 -1.89
CA SER A 62 11.56 4.43 -0.87
C SER A 62 10.89 3.85 0.37
N TYR A 63 11.67 3.16 1.19
CA TYR A 63 11.17 2.61 2.45
C TYR A 63 10.73 3.70 3.43
N GLU A 64 11.46 4.81 3.45
CA GLU A 64 11.13 5.98 4.26
C GLU A 64 9.78 6.56 3.86
N GLU A 65 9.53 6.71 2.56
CA GLU A 65 8.22 7.15 2.05
C GLU A 65 7.10 6.17 2.41
N LEU A 66 7.35 4.87 2.27
CA LEU A 66 6.37 3.84 2.63
C LEU A 66 6.04 3.86 4.13
N ASP A 67 7.05 4.03 4.99
CA ASP A 67 6.85 4.14 6.44
C ASP A 67 6.03 5.38 6.80
N GLU A 68 6.31 6.54 6.18
CA GLU A 68 5.51 7.77 6.35
C GLU A 68 4.06 7.59 5.91
N ILE A 69 3.84 6.96 4.74
CA ILE A 69 2.49 6.68 4.23
C ILE A 69 1.75 5.75 5.18
N VAL A 70 2.40 4.70 5.69
CA VAL A 70 1.82 3.76 6.66
C VAL A 70 1.37 4.46 7.93
N ASP A 71 2.19 5.33 8.51
CA ASP A 71 1.85 6.03 9.74
C ASP A 71 0.66 6.97 9.54
N ARG A 72 0.60 7.68 8.40
CA ARG A 72 -0.56 8.49 7.99
C ARG A 72 -1.83 7.66 7.83
N LEU A 73 -1.74 6.53 7.13
CA LEU A 73 -2.88 5.61 6.95
C LEU A 73 -3.43 5.09 8.29
N ILE A 74 -2.56 4.80 9.25
CA ILE A 74 -2.94 4.33 10.59
C ILE A 74 -3.59 5.45 11.42
N ALA A 75 -3.07 6.68 11.30
CA ALA A 75 -3.64 7.88 11.91
C ALA A 75 -5.04 8.23 11.39
N GLY A 76 -5.37 7.75 10.18
CA GLY A 76 -6.65 8.00 9.53
C GLY A 76 -6.61 9.17 8.55
N ASP A 77 -5.41 9.62 8.19
CA ASP A 77 -5.22 10.67 7.20
C ASP A 77 -5.65 10.20 5.82
N ASP A 78 -5.98 11.17 4.98
CA ASP A 78 -6.25 10.91 3.58
C ASP A 78 -4.97 10.59 2.81
N ILE A 79 -5.10 9.69 1.83
CA ILE A 79 -4.02 9.42 0.86
C ILE A 79 -3.95 10.62 -0.08
N THR A 80 -2.95 11.47 0.11
CA THR A 80 -2.61 12.55 -0.82
C THR A 80 -1.54 12.00 -1.76
N LEU A 81 -1.97 11.60 -2.96
CA LEU A 81 -1.09 11.17 -4.05
C LEU A 81 -0.78 12.36 -4.94
#